data_AF-A0A970TSM4-F1
#
_entry.id   AF-A0A970TSM4-F1
#
_cell.length_a   1.000
_cell.length_b   1.000
_cell.length_c   1.000
_cell.angle_alpha   90.00
_cell.angle_beta   90.00
_cell.angle_gamma   90.00
#
_symmetry.space_group_name_H-M   'P 1'
#
loop_
_entity.id
_entity.type
_entity.pdbx_description
1 polymer ?
#
loop_
_entity_poly.entity_id
_entity_poly.type
_entity_poly.pdbx_seq_one_letter_code
_entity_poly.pdbx_strand_id
1 'polypeptide(L)'
;MNRTLKIVLMLLIAASLAGCLLLTAVQLATFDISFYERAYDKYNLRRTTELSKKNYTDLCKNILVYLNGQMDFLYNRAMTFGSAKYMFSQKELLHMEDVKNLFVQGYRIRNISFAVLLITIFAAIRLSKGSKRLAGRLLFSGSIALFLATVGFGLLLQTDFYRHFTIFHKVFFTNDLWLLNPETDLLINMFPLEFFNDMAIRIMLYFAVGLTAVASIGYFISKTEKSTP
;
A
#
# COMPACT_ATOMS: atom_id res chain seq x y z
N MET A 1 -32.03 17.49 -2.57
CA MET A 1 -30.65 17.48 -3.12
C MET A 1 -30.69 17.08 -4.59
N ASN A 2 -30.09 17.89 -5.47
CA ASN A 2 -30.09 17.66 -6.92
C ASN A 2 -29.15 16.50 -7.33
N ARG A 3 -29.24 16.07 -8.59
CA ARG A 3 -28.49 14.92 -9.13
C ARG A 3 -26.98 15.17 -9.15
N THR A 4 -26.56 16.37 -9.56
CA THR A 4 -25.14 16.75 -9.65
C THR A 4 -24.44 16.66 -8.30
N LEU A 5 -25.03 17.18 -7.23
CA LEU A 5 -24.43 17.15 -5.91
C LEU A 5 -24.26 15.71 -5.37
N LYS A 6 -25.22 14.82 -5.67
CA LYS A 6 -25.09 13.39 -5.32
C LYS A 6 -23.90 12.72 -6.02
N ILE A 7 -23.68 13.04 -7.30
CA ILE A 7 -22.56 12.50 -8.07
C ILE A 7 -21.25 13.01 -7.49
N VAL A 8 -21.15 14.30 -7.17
CA VAL A 8 -19.95 14.88 -6.54
C VAL A 8 -19.64 14.18 -5.21
N LEU A 9 -20.62 14.02 -4.32
CA LEU A 9 -20.44 13.31 -3.04
C LEU A 9 -20.02 11.86 -3.25
N MET A 10 -20.59 11.18 -4.25
CA MET A 10 -20.23 9.80 -4.60
C MET A 10 -18.76 9.68 -5.03
N LEU A 11 -18.32 10.55 -5.94
CA LEU A 11 -16.94 10.57 -6.44
C LEU A 11 -15.95 10.90 -5.32
N LEU A 12 -16.27 11.88 -4.47
CA LEU A 12 -15.43 12.25 -3.33
C LEU A 12 -15.32 11.11 -2.33
N ILE A 13 -16.43 10.45 -1.97
CA ILE A 13 -16.41 9.27 -1.09
C ILE A 13 -15.59 8.16 -1.74
N ALA A 14 -15.82 7.83 -3.01
CA ALA A 14 -15.09 6.75 -3.68
C ALA A 14 -13.57 7.02 -3.74
N ALA A 15 -13.15 8.22 -4.15
CA ALA A 15 -11.74 8.58 -4.25
C ALA A 15 -11.04 8.61 -2.87
N SER A 16 -11.68 9.24 -1.88
CA SER A 16 -11.13 9.33 -0.51
C SER A 16 -11.12 7.97 0.19
N LEU A 17 -12.14 7.14 -0.03
CA LEU A 17 -12.18 5.77 0.49
C LEU A 17 -11.08 4.90 -0.14
N ALA A 18 -10.90 4.99 -1.46
CA ALA A 18 -9.83 4.29 -2.17
C ALA A 18 -8.45 4.69 -1.62
N GLY A 19 -8.15 5.98 -1.56
CA GLY A 19 -6.87 6.48 -1.03
C GLY A 19 -6.65 6.07 0.42
N CYS A 20 -7.66 6.22 1.28
CA CYS A 20 -7.55 5.87 2.69
C CYS A 20 -7.30 4.37 2.90
N LEU A 21 -8.13 3.50 2.32
CA LEU A 21 -8.06 2.06 2.56
C LEU A 21 -6.88 1.41 1.82
N LEU A 22 -6.58 1.82 0.58
CA LEU A 22 -5.46 1.26 -0.17
C LEU A 22 -4.13 1.58 0.51
N LEU A 23 -3.90 2.83 0.91
CA LEU A 23 -2.65 3.21 1.58
C LEU A 23 -2.55 2.63 3.00
N THR A 24 -3.69 2.38 3.65
CA THR A 24 -3.71 1.58 4.89
C THR A 24 -3.32 0.13 4.63
N ALA A 25 -3.85 -0.49 3.57
CA ALA A 25 -3.50 -1.86 3.17
C ALA A 25 -2.01 -1.99 2.82
N VAL A 26 -1.44 -1.02 2.10
CA VAL A 26 0.01 -0.92 1.84
C VAL A 26 0.78 -0.92 3.15
N GLN A 27 0.42 -0.06 4.11
CA GLN A 27 1.12 -0.02 5.39
C GLN A 27 1.01 -1.35 6.14
N LEU A 28 -0.19 -1.94 6.24
CA LEU A 28 -0.39 -3.20 6.95
C LEU A 28 0.37 -4.37 6.30
N ALA A 29 0.46 -4.39 4.97
CA ALA A 29 1.15 -5.45 4.24
C ALA A 29 2.68 -5.33 4.35
N THR A 30 3.21 -4.12 4.18
CA THR A 30 4.66 -3.85 4.19
C THR A 30 5.25 -3.95 5.59
N PHE A 31 4.58 -3.45 6.63
CA PHE A 31 5.18 -3.37 7.98
C PHE A 31 4.92 -4.62 8.84
N ASP A 32 4.85 -5.80 8.23
CA ASP A 32 4.83 -7.10 8.91
C ASP A 32 6.14 -7.85 8.66
N ILE A 33 7.04 -7.85 9.65
CA ILE A 33 8.34 -8.52 9.54
C ILE A 33 8.23 -10.02 9.26
N SER A 34 7.16 -10.67 9.74
CA SER A 34 6.93 -12.10 9.55
C SER A 34 6.77 -12.47 8.07
N PHE A 35 6.34 -11.52 7.23
CA PHE A 35 6.29 -11.68 5.78
C PHE A 35 7.67 -11.91 5.17
N TYR A 36 8.62 -11.08 5.58
CA TYR A 36 9.99 -11.10 5.10
C TYR A 36 10.68 -12.38 5.55
N GLU A 37 10.45 -12.82 6.79
CA GLU A 37 10.96 -14.08 7.31
C GLU A 37 10.43 -15.30 6.53
N ARG A 38 9.14 -15.30 6.17
CA ARG A 38 8.56 -16.35 5.31
C ARG A 38 9.09 -16.28 3.89
N ALA A 39 9.26 -15.08 3.34
CA ALA A 39 9.82 -14.88 2.01
C ALA A 39 11.25 -15.40 1.91
N TYR A 40 12.06 -15.22 2.96
CA TYR A 40 13.41 -15.75 3.04
C TYR A 40 13.46 -17.26 2.80
N ASP A 41 12.56 -18.00 3.45
CA ASP A 41 12.47 -19.46 3.28
C ASP A 41 11.86 -19.82 1.91
N LYS A 42 10.74 -19.17 1.55
CA LYS A 42 10.00 -19.44 0.30
C LYS A 42 10.88 -19.29 -0.94
N TYR A 43 11.72 -18.26 -0.97
CA TYR A 43 12.57 -17.93 -2.12
C TYR A 43 14.00 -18.42 -1.99
N ASN A 44 14.32 -19.19 -0.94
CA ASN A 44 15.68 -19.68 -0.68
C ASN A 44 16.75 -18.56 -0.70
N LEU A 45 16.43 -17.39 -0.12
CA LEU A 45 17.24 -16.17 -0.25
C LEU A 45 18.66 -16.31 0.30
N ARG A 46 18.93 -17.33 1.12
CA ARG A 46 20.30 -17.69 1.53
C ARG A 46 21.23 -17.88 0.32
N ARG A 47 20.73 -18.42 -0.79
CA ARG A 47 21.53 -18.74 -1.98
C ARG A 47 21.87 -17.50 -2.81
N THR A 48 21.01 -16.50 -2.82
CA THR A 48 21.18 -15.29 -3.64
C THR A 48 21.82 -14.14 -2.87
N THR A 49 21.55 -14.05 -1.57
CA THR A 49 22.06 -12.96 -0.72
C THR A 49 23.28 -13.35 0.11
N GLU A 50 23.54 -14.65 0.27
CA GLU A 50 24.53 -15.21 1.20
C GLU A 50 24.32 -14.84 2.69
N LEU A 51 23.23 -14.12 3.00
CA LEU A 51 22.89 -13.73 4.37
C LEU A 51 22.33 -14.93 5.13
N SER A 52 22.64 -15.01 6.43
CA SER A 52 21.89 -15.85 7.35
C SER A 52 20.48 -15.29 7.53
N LYS A 53 19.51 -16.13 7.90
CA LYS A 53 18.13 -15.70 8.16
C LYS A 53 18.08 -14.56 9.18
N LYS A 54 18.88 -14.66 10.24
CA LYS A 54 18.99 -13.61 11.26
C LYS A 54 19.46 -12.29 10.66
N ASN A 55 20.58 -12.30 9.91
CA ASN A 55 21.13 -11.08 9.32
C ASN A 55 20.17 -10.45 8.30
N TYR A 56 19.50 -11.28 7.48
CA TYR A 56 18.46 -10.82 6.56
C TYR A 56 17.29 -10.16 7.31
N THR A 57 16.76 -10.82 8.35
CA THR A 57 15.68 -10.26 9.17
C THR A 57 16.07 -8.94 9.83
N ASP A 58 17.27 -8.84 10.39
CA ASP A 58 17.76 -7.62 11.04
C ASP A 58 17.91 -6.48 10.02
N LEU A 59 18.38 -6.79 8.79
CA LEU A 59 18.46 -5.83 7.70
C LEU A 59 17.06 -5.37 7.23
N CYS A 60 16.10 -6.30 7.08
CA CYS A 60 14.72 -5.95 6.77
C CYS A 60 14.09 -5.06 7.85
N LYS A 61 14.32 -5.35 9.14
CA LYS A 61 13.84 -4.47 10.23
C LYS A 61 14.42 -3.06 10.10
N ASN A 62 15.71 -2.94 9.79
CA ASN A 62 16.34 -1.64 9.57
C ASN A 62 15.69 -0.89 8.40
N ILE A 63 15.48 -1.56 7.27
CA ILE A 63 14.79 -1.02 6.10
C ILE A 63 13.38 -0.55 6.47
N LEU A 64 12.62 -1.36 7.20
CA LEU A 64 11.26 -1.00 7.61
C LEU A 64 11.26 0.24 8.52
N VAL A 65 12.13 0.31 9.53
CA VAL A 65 12.22 1.50 10.39
C VAL A 65 12.56 2.76 9.56
N TYR A 66 13.48 2.63 8.60
CA TYR A 66 13.84 3.71 7.68
C TYR A 66 12.67 4.14 6.78
N LEU A 67 11.98 3.20 6.12
CA LEU A 67 10.83 3.47 5.27
C LEU A 67 9.64 4.04 6.04
N ASN A 68 9.53 3.74 7.34
CA ASN A 68 8.51 4.33 8.21
C ASN A 68 8.81 5.80 8.57
N GLY A 69 9.91 6.37 8.09
CA GLY A 69 10.30 7.76 8.34
C GLY A 69 10.92 7.99 9.72
N GLN A 70 11.30 6.94 10.44
CA GLN A 70 11.89 7.05 11.79
C GLN A 70 13.41 7.24 11.78
N MET A 71 14.05 7.11 10.61
CA MET A 71 15.49 7.31 10.43
C MET A 71 15.76 8.15 9.20
N ASP A 72 16.72 9.07 9.30
CA ASP A 72 17.12 9.93 8.17
C ASP A 72 17.92 9.18 7.12
N PHE A 73 18.75 8.22 7.53
CA PHE A 73 19.62 7.43 6.67
C PHE A 73 19.43 5.94 6.91
N LEU A 74 19.49 5.14 5.83
CA LEU A 74 19.46 3.68 5.94
C LEU A 74 20.80 3.19 6.50
N TYR A 75 20.78 2.44 7.60
CA TYR A 75 22.02 1.96 8.20
C TYR A 75 22.58 0.83 7.34
N ASN A 76 23.74 1.11 6.74
CA ASN A 76 24.30 0.28 5.67
C ASN A 76 25.61 -0.41 6.05
N ARG A 77 25.88 -0.66 7.33
CA ARG A 77 27.09 -1.37 7.76
C ARG A 77 26.72 -2.68 8.43
N ALA A 78 27.34 -3.77 8.01
CA ALA A 78 27.31 -5.01 8.78
C ALA A 78 28.71 -5.61 8.90
N MET A 79 28.95 -6.25 10.04
CA MET A 79 30.18 -6.97 10.34
C MET A 79 30.14 -8.30 9.58
N THR A 80 30.96 -8.43 8.54
CA THR A 80 31.14 -9.69 7.81
C THR A 80 32.60 -10.12 7.97
N PHE A 81 32.82 -11.32 8.52
CA PHE A 81 34.16 -11.89 8.72
C PHE A 81 35.17 -10.94 9.41
N GLY A 82 34.71 -10.17 10.42
CA GLY A 82 35.58 -9.25 11.16
C GLY A 82 35.89 -7.92 10.47
N SER A 83 35.30 -7.65 9.29
CA SER A 83 35.41 -6.37 8.58
C SER A 83 34.03 -5.71 8.42
N ALA A 84 33.96 -4.40 8.62
CA ALA A 84 32.75 -3.62 8.32
C ALA A 84 32.66 -3.41 6.80
N LYS A 85 31.73 -4.09 6.15
CA LYS A 85 31.44 -3.89 4.72
C LYS A 85 30.12 -3.13 4.57
N TYR A 86 30.07 -2.24 3.59
CA TYR A 86 28.81 -1.63 3.16
C TYR A 86 27.96 -2.68 2.44
N MET A 87 26.70 -2.82 2.85
CA MET A 87 25.82 -3.89 2.33
C MET A 87 25.16 -3.51 1.00
N PHE A 88 24.82 -2.23 0.86
CA PHE A 88 24.20 -1.61 -0.30
C PHE A 88 25.18 -0.66 -0.99
N SER A 89 25.13 -0.60 -2.31
CA SER A 89 25.81 0.38 -3.16
C SER A 89 25.20 1.77 -2.98
N GLN A 90 25.92 2.82 -3.41
CA GLN A 90 25.38 4.19 -3.38
C GLN A 90 24.09 4.30 -4.22
N LYS A 91 24.00 3.56 -5.33
CA LYS A 91 22.81 3.52 -6.18
C LYS A 91 21.60 2.97 -5.43
N GLU A 92 21.78 1.86 -4.73
CA GLU A 92 20.74 1.24 -3.91
C GLU A 92 20.27 2.15 -2.78
N LEU A 93 21.18 2.88 -2.12
CA LEU A 93 20.82 3.83 -1.08
C LEU A 93 19.97 4.99 -1.61
N LEU A 94 20.34 5.56 -2.76
CA LEU A 94 19.56 6.64 -3.38
C LEU A 94 18.19 6.13 -3.86
N HIS A 95 18.12 4.91 -4.41
CA HIS A 95 16.83 4.30 -4.72
C HIS A 95 15.96 4.12 -3.47
N MET A 96 16.53 3.65 -2.36
CA MET A 96 15.81 3.50 -1.10
C MET A 96 15.34 4.84 -0.51
N GLU A 97 16.04 5.94 -0.77
CA GLU A 97 15.59 7.29 -0.43
C GLU A 97 14.33 7.68 -1.22
N ASP A 98 14.30 7.42 -2.54
CA ASP A 98 13.10 7.59 -3.35
C ASP A 98 11.93 6.74 -2.81
N VAL A 99 12.18 5.49 -2.45
CA VAL A 99 11.16 4.60 -1.86
C VAL A 99 10.67 5.14 -0.50
N LYS A 100 11.55 5.61 0.38
CA LYS A 100 11.16 6.24 1.66
C LYS A 100 10.26 7.44 1.42
N ASN A 101 10.62 8.31 0.47
CA ASN A 101 9.81 9.48 0.12
C ASN A 101 8.42 9.07 -0.38
N LEU A 102 8.32 7.98 -1.14
CA LEU A 102 7.03 7.43 -1.57
C LEU A 102 6.17 6.95 -0.38
N PHE A 103 6.75 6.25 0.61
CA PHE A 103 6.02 5.83 1.82
C PHE A 103 5.55 7.02 2.66
N VAL A 104 6.44 8.00 2.92
CA VAL A 104 6.12 9.19 3.73
C VAL A 104 5.02 10.03 3.06
N GLN A 105 5.10 10.21 1.74
CA GLN A 105 4.04 10.89 0.99
C GLN A 105 2.74 10.08 1.00
N GLY A 106 2.81 8.76 0.88
CA GLY A 106 1.66 7.86 1.03
C GLY A 106 0.94 8.06 2.36
N TYR A 107 1.66 8.18 3.48
CA TYR A 107 1.03 8.47 4.77
C TYR A 107 0.29 9.81 4.80
N ARG A 108 0.86 10.85 4.19
CA ARG A 108 0.21 12.16 4.07
C ARG A 108 -1.07 12.07 3.24
N ILE A 109 -0.99 11.46 2.05
CA ILE A 109 -2.15 11.28 1.16
C ILE A 109 -3.25 10.47 1.84
N ARG A 110 -2.89 9.41 2.57
CA ARG A 110 -3.84 8.60 3.34
C ARG A 110 -4.57 9.45 4.38
N ASN A 111 -3.84 10.23 5.18
CA ASN A 111 -4.43 11.04 6.25
C ASN A 111 -5.34 12.14 5.68
N ILE A 112 -4.94 12.77 4.56
CA ILE A 112 -5.78 13.72 3.83
C ILE A 112 -7.03 13.02 3.30
N SER A 113 -6.89 11.84 2.69
CA SER A 113 -8.01 11.05 2.18
C SER A 113 -8.99 10.70 3.31
N PHE A 114 -8.48 10.30 4.47
CA PHE A 114 -9.32 10.03 5.65
C PHE A 114 -10.09 11.29 6.10
N ALA A 115 -9.43 12.44 6.18
CA ALA A 115 -10.09 13.69 6.53
C ALA A 115 -11.18 14.08 5.52
N VAL A 116 -10.88 13.99 4.22
CA VAL A 116 -11.85 14.25 3.13
C VAL A 116 -13.03 13.29 3.21
N LEU A 117 -12.80 12.00 3.51
CA LEU A 117 -13.85 11.01 3.68
C LEU A 117 -14.81 11.40 4.82
N LEU A 118 -14.28 11.77 5.99
CA LEU A 118 -15.08 12.20 7.14
C LEU A 118 -15.88 13.47 6.84
N ILE A 119 -15.24 14.48 6.22
CA ILE A 119 -15.90 15.73 5.82
C ILE A 119 -17.02 15.45 4.83
N THR A 120 -16.78 14.58 3.84
CA THR A 120 -17.77 14.27 2.80
C THR A 120 -18.94 13.47 3.37
N ILE A 121 -18.69 12.51 4.28
CA ILE A 121 -19.74 11.79 5.01
C ILE A 121 -20.59 12.76 5.82
N PHE A 122 -19.94 13.66 6.57
CA PHE A 122 -20.62 14.67 7.37
C PHE A 122 -21.48 15.60 6.50
N ALA A 123 -20.93 16.09 5.38
CA ALA A 123 -21.67 16.90 4.42
C ALA A 123 -22.87 16.15 3.86
N ALA A 124 -22.72 14.87 3.49
CA ALA A 124 -23.81 14.04 2.99
C ALA A 124 -24.95 13.90 4.01
N ILE A 125 -24.63 13.73 5.30
CA ILE A 125 -25.61 13.68 6.39
C ILE A 125 -26.31 15.02 6.55
N ARG A 126 -25.56 16.13 6.61
CA ARG A 126 -26.12 17.49 6.78
C ARG A 126 -27.04 17.89 5.62
N LEU A 127 -26.61 17.64 4.38
CA LEU A 127 -27.39 17.90 3.17
C LEU A 127 -28.64 17.01 3.07
N SER A 128 -28.64 15.88 3.78
CA SER A 128 -29.79 14.98 3.91
C SER A 128 -30.64 15.28 5.15
N LYS A 129 -30.54 16.50 5.71
CA LYS A 129 -31.27 16.93 6.92
C LYS A 129 -31.06 16.00 8.12
N GLY A 130 -29.86 15.47 8.28
CA GLY A 130 -29.49 14.57 9.37
C GLY A 130 -29.67 13.08 9.07
N SER A 131 -30.28 12.73 7.93
CA SER A 131 -30.43 11.33 7.53
C SER A 131 -29.07 10.69 7.17
N LYS A 132 -28.77 9.57 7.82
CA LYS A 132 -27.54 8.78 7.57
C LYS A 132 -27.67 7.85 6.36
N ARG A 133 -28.89 7.60 5.89
CA ARG A 133 -29.21 6.66 4.81
C ARG A 133 -28.48 6.96 3.51
N LEU A 134 -28.35 8.24 3.14
CA LEU A 134 -27.59 8.62 1.95
C LEU A 134 -26.11 8.24 2.11
N ALA A 135 -25.47 8.64 3.20
CA ALA A 135 -24.07 8.34 3.44
C ALA A 135 -23.81 6.83 3.45
N GLY A 136 -24.68 6.05 4.10
CA GLY A 136 -24.63 4.59 4.07
C GLY A 136 -24.72 4.01 2.66
N ARG A 137 -25.66 4.51 1.83
CA ARG A 137 -25.79 4.08 0.43
C ARG A 137 -24.54 4.40 -0.39
N LEU A 138 -23.98 5.60 -0.24
CA LEU A 138 -22.78 6.02 -0.98
C LEU A 138 -21.55 5.22 -0.58
N LEU A 139 -21.37 4.94 0.72
CA LEU A 139 -20.32 4.05 1.22
C LEU A 139 -20.49 2.64 0.66
N PHE A 140 -21.69 2.08 0.73
CA PHE A 140 -21.96 0.74 0.18
C PHE A 140 -21.67 0.66 -1.32
N SER A 141 -22.28 1.54 -2.13
CA SER A 141 -22.11 1.51 -3.58
C SER A 141 -20.66 1.81 -3.99
N GLY A 142 -20.00 2.75 -3.30
CA GLY A 142 -18.60 3.09 -3.54
C GLY A 142 -17.67 1.91 -3.23
N SER A 143 -17.87 1.23 -2.10
CA SER A 143 -17.11 0.04 -1.74
C SER A 143 -17.28 -1.10 -2.74
N ILE A 144 -18.50 -1.37 -3.20
CA ILE A 144 -18.75 -2.41 -4.21
C ILE A 144 -18.07 -2.07 -5.54
N ALA A 145 -18.18 -0.84 -6.01
CA ALA A 145 -17.52 -0.40 -7.24
C ALA A 145 -15.99 -0.55 -7.15
N LEU A 146 -15.39 -0.12 -6.04
CA LEU A 146 -13.95 -0.27 -5.79
C LEU A 146 -13.54 -1.73 -5.66
N PHE A 147 -14.36 -2.58 -5.05
CA PHE A 147 -14.08 -4.01 -4.94
C PHE A 147 -14.01 -4.66 -6.32
N LEU A 148 -15.00 -4.41 -7.18
CA LEU A 148 -15.01 -4.92 -8.56
C LEU A 148 -13.82 -4.38 -9.37
N ALA A 149 -13.50 -3.10 -9.22
CA ALA A 149 -12.31 -2.51 -9.85
C ALA A 149 -11.01 -3.17 -9.36
N THR A 150 -10.93 -3.49 -8.06
CA THR A 150 -9.76 -4.16 -7.47
C THR A 150 -9.60 -5.58 -8.00
N VAL A 151 -10.69 -6.34 -8.15
CA VAL A 151 -10.66 -7.68 -8.75
C VAL A 151 -10.20 -7.59 -10.21
N GLY A 152 -10.77 -6.68 -11.01
CA GLY A 152 -10.37 -6.48 -12.41
C GLY A 152 -8.91 -6.06 -12.54
N PHE A 153 -8.45 -5.12 -11.72
CA PHE A 153 -7.06 -4.68 -11.68
C PHE A 153 -6.11 -5.78 -11.25
N GLY A 154 -6.48 -6.60 -10.26
CA GLY A 154 -5.70 -7.75 -9.82
C GLY A 154 -5.52 -8.79 -10.93
N LEU A 155 -6.60 -9.11 -11.66
CA LEU A 155 -6.51 -10.00 -12.82
C LEU A 155 -5.59 -9.44 -13.91
N LEU A 156 -5.68 -8.14 -14.19
CA LEU A 156 -4.79 -7.47 -15.15
C LEU A 156 -3.33 -7.53 -14.71
N LEU A 157 -3.03 -7.22 -13.44
CA LEU A 157 -1.67 -7.28 -12.90
C LEU A 157 -1.04 -8.67 -13.07
N GLN A 158 -1.83 -9.74 -12.92
CA GLN A 158 -1.34 -11.12 -13.05
C GLN A 158 -1.06 -11.56 -14.49
N THR A 159 -1.48 -10.79 -15.51
CA THR A 159 -1.19 -11.15 -16.92
C THR A 159 0.30 -11.02 -17.27
N ASP A 160 0.97 -10.01 -16.71
CA ASP A 160 2.40 -9.75 -16.92
C ASP A 160 2.91 -8.88 -15.76
N PHE A 161 3.17 -9.50 -14.61
CA PHE A 161 3.55 -8.75 -13.42
C PHE A 161 4.86 -7.95 -13.63
N TYR A 162 5.81 -8.50 -14.38
CA TYR A 162 7.08 -7.83 -14.70
C TYR A 162 6.84 -6.49 -15.39
N ARG A 163 6.03 -6.47 -16.46
CA ARG A 163 5.69 -5.25 -17.20
C ARG A 163 5.00 -4.23 -16.30
N HIS A 164 4.02 -4.66 -15.49
CA HIS A 164 3.30 -3.74 -14.61
C HIS A 164 4.21 -3.19 -13.49
N PHE A 165 5.13 -4.01 -12.98
CA PHE A 165 6.15 -3.57 -12.03
C PHE A 165 7.09 -2.54 -12.67
N THR A 166 7.50 -2.72 -13.93
CA THR A 166 8.27 -1.70 -14.66
C THR A 166 7.48 -0.40 -14.86
N ILE A 167 6.19 -0.49 -15.22
CA ILE A 167 5.33 0.69 -15.38
C ILE A 167 5.20 1.44 -14.05
N PHE A 168 5.02 0.72 -12.93
CA PHE A 168 4.99 1.31 -11.60
C PHE A 168 6.23 2.16 -11.34
N HIS A 169 7.43 1.63 -11.61
CA HIS A 169 8.67 2.38 -11.42
C HIS A 169 8.74 3.63 -12.30
N LYS A 170 8.31 3.54 -13.57
CA LYS A 170 8.27 4.70 -14.47
C LYS A 170 7.25 5.77 -14.08
N VAL A 171 6.19 5.39 -13.35
CA VAL A 171 5.20 6.35 -12.85
C VAL A 171 5.72 7.11 -11.63
N PHE A 172 6.42 6.42 -10.72
CA PHE A 172 6.84 6.99 -9.44
C PHE A 172 8.27 7.54 -9.41
N PHE A 173 9.14 7.10 -10.33
CA PHE A 173 10.54 7.50 -10.37
C PHE A 173 10.88 8.11 -11.74
N THR A 174 11.62 9.22 -11.71
CA THR A 174 12.07 9.97 -12.90
C THR A 174 13.53 9.67 -13.27
N ASN A 175 14.15 8.70 -12.61
CA ASN A 175 15.54 8.30 -12.74
C ASN A 175 15.65 6.76 -12.92
N ASP A 176 16.87 6.28 -13.16
CA ASP A 176 17.16 4.85 -13.38
C ASP A 176 17.80 4.15 -12.15
N LEU A 177 17.69 4.74 -10.96
CA LEU A 177 18.27 4.18 -9.73
C LEU A 177 17.64 2.83 -9.36
N TRP A 178 16.39 2.59 -9.77
CA TRP A 178 15.66 1.34 -9.54
C TRP A 178 16.09 0.18 -10.47
N LEU A 179 16.87 0.45 -11.53
CA LEU A 179 17.40 -0.58 -12.43
C LEU A 179 18.64 -1.24 -11.82
N LEU A 180 18.43 -2.14 -10.87
CA LEU A 180 19.52 -2.80 -10.12
C LEU A 180 20.09 -4.02 -10.87
N ASN A 181 21.37 -4.29 -10.68
CA ASN A 181 22.06 -5.45 -11.24
C ASN A 181 22.17 -6.56 -10.16
N PRO A 182 21.57 -7.75 -10.35
CA PRO A 182 21.62 -8.84 -9.37
C PRO A 182 23.04 -9.38 -9.11
N GLU A 183 24.02 -9.11 -9.97
CA GLU A 183 25.41 -9.51 -9.73
C GLU A 183 26.13 -8.59 -8.73
N THR A 184 25.68 -7.34 -8.57
CA THR A 184 26.40 -6.32 -7.79
C THR A 184 25.56 -5.65 -6.70
N ASP A 185 24.24 -5.61 -6.86
CA ASP A 185 23.31 -4.94 -5.96
C ASP A 185 22.58 -5.98 -5.09
N LEU A 186 22.70 -5.86 -3.77
CA LEU A 186 22.14 -6.82 -2.81
C LEU A 186 20.60 -6.73 -2.72
N LEU A 187 20.03 -5.54 -2.87
CA LEU A 187 18.64 -5.21 -2.66
C LEU A 187 17.71 -6.00 -3.60
N ILE A 188 18.08 -6.16 -4.87
CA ILE A 188 17.30 -6.97 -5.82
C ILE A 188 17.38 -8.47 -5.50
N ASN A 189 18.47 -8.93 -4.88
CA ASN A 189 18.59 -10.31 -4.40
C ASN A 189 17.80 -10.55 -3.11
N MET A 190 17.60 -9.53 -2.29
CA MET A 190 16.76 -9.58 -1.09
C MET A 190 15.27 -9.58 -1.42
N PHE A 191 14.88 -8.83 -2.45
CA PHE A 191 13.48 -8.66 -2.86
C PHE A 191 13.33 -9.05 -4.34
N PRO A 192 13.32 -10.36 -4.67
CA PRO A 192 13.11 -10.80 -6.04
C PRO A 192 11.71 -10.40 -6.55
N LEU A 193 11.49 -10.46 -7.86
CA LEU A 193 10.23 -10.01 -8.47
C LEU A 193 8.99 -10.71 -7.86
N GLU A 194 9.10 -12.00 -7.55
CA GLU A 194 8.05 -12.81 -6.95
C GLU A 194 7.67 -12.33 -5.55
N PHE A 195 8.64 -11.82 -4.78
CA PHE A 195 8.38 -11.18 -3.48
C PHE A 195 7.43 -9.98 -3.65
N PHE A 196 7.66 -9.14 -4.68
CA PHE A 196 6.79 -8.01 -4.96
C PHE A 196 5.42 -8.44 -5.48
N ASN A 197 5.32 -9.54 -6.23
CA ASN A 197 4.03 -10.08 -6.64
C ASN A 197 3.21 -10.55 -5.43
N ASP A 198 3.82 -11.31 -4.53
CA ASP A 198 3.17 -11.72 -3.28
C ASP A 198 2.74 -10.51 -2.43
N MET A 199 3.59 -9.49 -2.35
CA MET A 199 3.27 -8.24 -1.63
C MET A 199 2.07 -7.54 -2.27
N ALA A 200 2.04 -7.42 -3.60
CA ALA A 200 0.92 -6.82 -4.33
C ALA A 200 -0.39 -7.59 -4.08
N ILE A 201 -0.36 -8.93 -4.13
CA ILE A 201 -1.51 -9.79 -3.81
C ILE A 201 -1.98 -9.54 -2.37
N ARG A 202 -1.05 -9.49 -1.41
CA ARG A 202 -1.36 -9.24 -0.01
C ARG A 202 -2.02 -7.87 0.20
N ILE A 203 -1.51 -6.83 -0.43
CA ILE A 203 -2.09 -5.47 -0.40
C ILE A 203 -3.52 -5.50 -0.95
N MET A 204 -3.74 -6.16 -2.09
CA MET A 204 -5.08 -6.29 -2.68
C MET A 204 -6.05 -7.03 -1.75
N LEU A 205 -5.60 -8.09 -1.07
CA LEU A 205 -6.41 -8.82 -0.11
C LEU A 205 -6.81 -7.93 1.09
N TYR A 206 -5.87 -7.19 1.67
CA TYR A 206 -6.16 -6.28 2.78
C TYR A 206 -7.09 -5.15 2.36
N PHE A 207 -6.90 -4.61 1.17
CA PHE A 207 -7.79 -3.60 0.60
C PHE A 207 -9.20 -4.16 0.39
N ALA A 208 -9.33 -5.36 -0.19
CA ALA A 208 -10.62 -6.03 -0.42
C ALA A 208 -11.36 -6.33 0.90
N VAL A 209 -10.66 -6.76 1.94
CA VAL A 209 -11.22 -6.96 3.29
C VAL A 209 -11.72 -5.63 3.86
N GLY A 210 -10.94 -4.56 3.77
CA GLY A 210 -11.34 -3.22 4.21
C GLY A 210 -12.58 -2.71 3.47
N LEU A 211 -12.64 -2.89 2.15
CA LEU A 211 -13.79 -2.53 1.33
C LEU A 211 -15.05 -3.30 1.75
N THR A 212 -14.92 -4.60 2.03
CA THR A 212 -16.02 -5.47 2.47
C THR A 212 -16.56 -5.04 3.83
N ALA A 213 -15.68 -4.66 4.76
CA ALA A 213 -16.06 -4.13 6.06
C ALA A 213 -16.84 -2.80 5.92
N VAL A 214 -16.32 -1.85 5.12
CA VAL A 214 -17.01 -0.57 4.88
C VAL A 214 -18.32 -0.75 4.12
N ALA A 215 -18.38 -1.68 3.16
CA ALA A 215 -19.62 -2.02 2.45
C ALA A 215 -20.68 -2.51 3.45
N SER A 216 -20.31 -3.46 4.32
CA SER A 216 -21.21 -3.99 5.34
C SER A 216 -21.75 -2.89 6.25
N ILE A 217 -20.86 -2.01 6.75
CA ILE A 217 -21.24 -0.86 7.58
C ILE A 217 -22.20 0.07 6.82
N GLY A 218 -21.86 0.44 5.59
CA GLY A 218 -22.69 1.29 4.74
C GLY A 218 -24.08 0.69 4.48
N TYR A 219 -24.14 -0.61 4.23
CA TYR A 219 -25.39 -1.36 4.06
C TYR A 219 -26.26 -1.27 5.30
N PHE A 220 -25.73 -1.59 6.49
CA PHE A 220 -26.48 -1.52 7.73
C PHE A 220 -26.99 -0.10 8.03
N ILE A 221 -26.13 0.92 7.90
CA ILE A 221 -26.52 2.33 8.07
C ILE A 221 -27.66 2.71 7.11
N SER A 222 -27.63 2.21 5.87
CA SER A 222 -28.66 2.52 4.87
C SER A 222 -30.02 1.85 5.12
N LYS A 223 -30.05 0.80 5.94
CA LYS A 223 -31.23 -0.04 6.23
C LYS A 223 -31.86 0.24 7.60
N THR A 224 -31.07 0.66 8.59
CA THR A 224 -31.55 0.88 9.97
C THR A 224 -32.33 2.18 10.15
N GLU A 225 -32.14 3.17 9.29
CA GLU A 225 -32.92 4.40 9.31
C GLU A 225 -34.31 4.14 8.71
N LYS A 226 -35.31 3.95 9.59
CA LYS A 226 -36.72 3.85 9.20
C LYS A 226 -37.07 5.08 8.37
N SER A 227 -37.74 4.88 7.23
CA SER A 227 -38.38 5.97 6.51
C SER A 227 -39.33 6.67 7.47
N THR A 228 -38.98 7.87 7.94
CA THR A 228 -39.96 8.74 8.58
C THR A 228 -41.08 8.98 7.55
N PRO A 229 -42.35 8.70 7.92
CA PRO A 229 -43.49 8.95 7.04
C PRO A 229 -43.61 10.43 6.67
#